data_AF-A0A971ETH9-F1
#
_entry.id   AF-A0A971ETH9-F1
#
_cell.length_a   1.000
_cell.length_b   1.000
_cell.length_c   1.000
_cell.angle_alpha   90.00
_cell.angle_beta   90.00
_cell.angle_gamma   90.00
#
_symmetry.space_group_name_H-M   'P 1'
#
loop_
_entity.id
_entity.type
_entity.pdbx_description
1 polymer ?
#
loop_
_entity_poly.entity_id
_entity_poly.type
_entity_poly.pdbx_seq_one_letter_code
_entity_poly.pdbx_strand_id
1 'polypeptide(L)'
;MKRKICFIILFVLAAASIGCTNKNFLVSNKDYQSAVKTLGVIPLLVDSGSDIIHPEREAVIHLVKTNNEGKTSYLIEKLKDHKGYFDVRPVTGDVDDLFANLVRGRELVTRPDSFYRSYQVNTGYAGELCRKNLVDGILIIVLNGVMTPQKYWDRTRLSYLQTDYNLLVESALVVAADGRLLWEYSGDPASPFLALQYPDFDEAHYNKTNKVRLKFITLDGIEKALQEPSSPWLDQDSTPKVYRNMLNRVAKELKPGW
;
A
#
# COMPACT_ATOMS: atom_id res chain seq x y z
N MET A 1 47.16 29.42 7.90
CA MET A 1 46.94 27.96 7.74
C MET A 1 45.65 27.43 8.37
N LYS A 2 45.18 27.95 9.53
CA LYS A 2 43.94 27.48 10.20
C LYS A 2 42.63 27.61 9.38
N ARG A 3 42.51 28.65 8.53
CA ARG A 3 41.32 28.87 7.67
C ARG A 3 41.16 27.84 6.55
N LYS A 4 42.25 27.29 5.99
CA LYS A 4 42.18 26.31 4.89
C LYS A 4 41.85 24.89 5.38
N ILE A 5 42.22 24.57 6.63
CA ILE A 5 41.90 23.28 7.27
C ILE A 5 40.40 23.21 7.66
N CYS A 6 39.83 24.35 8.07
CA CYS A 6 38.40 24.44 8.41
C CYS A 6 37.49 24.20 7.20
N PHE A 7 37.90 24.67 6.00
CA PHE A 7 37.15 24.41 4.76
C PHE A 7 37.21 22.95 4.30
N ILE A 8 38.31 22.24 4.57
CA ILE A 8 38.44 20.82 4.19
C ILE A 8 37.56 19.94 5.10
N ILE A 9 37.51 20.22 6.40
CA ILE A 9 36.64 19.49 7.34
C ILE A 9 35.15 19.74 7.03
N LEU A 10 34.79 20.96 6.62
CA LEU A 10 33.41 21.29 6.23
C LEU A 10 32.99 20.59 4.93
N PHE A 11 33.91 20.40 3.98
CA PHE A 11 33.63 19.73 2.71
C PHE A 11 33.52 18.20 2.87
N VAL A 12 34.28 17.61 3.79
CA VAL A 12 34.18 16.17 4.13
C VAL A 12 32.90 15.86 4.92
N LEU A 13 32.42 16.77 5.77
CA LEU A 13 31.11 16.61 6.44
C LEU A 13 29.92 16.80 5.48
N ALA A 14 30.01 17.68 4.49
CA ALA A 14 28.94 17.90 3.51
C ALA A 14 28.84 16.77 2.45
N ALA A 15 29.95 16.06 2.18
CA ALA A 15 29.96 14.92 1.28
C ALA A 15 29.35 13.63 1.90
N ALA A 16 29.16 13.59 3.23
CA ALA A 16 28.58 12.43 3.92
C ALA A 16 27.04 12.40 3.90
N SER A 17 26.36 13.43 3.37
CA SER A 17 24.90 13.57 3.41
C SER A 17 24.20 13.42 2.07
N ILE A 18 24.90 13.04 0.99
CA ILE A 18 24.25 12.67 -0.29
C ILE A 18 24.02 11.16 -0.29
N GLY A 19 23.23 10.69 0.67
CA GLY A 19 22.57 9.41 0.53
C GLY A 19 21.37 9.64 -0.38
N CYS A 20 21.34 9.02 -1.56
CA CYS A 20 20.10 8.86 -2.31
C CYS A 20 19.09 8.18 -1.39
N THR A 21 18.22 8.97 -0.77
CA THR A 21 17.10 8.45 -0.01
C THR A 21 16.25 7.66 -1.00
N ASN A 22 16.19 6.34 -0.83
CA ASN A 22 15.19 5.54 -1.53
C ASN A 22 13.82 6.19 -1.25
N LYS A 23 13.03 6.46 -2.30
CA LYS A 23 11.84 7.35 -2.28
C LYS A 23 10.89 7.15 -1.08
N ASN A 24 10.82 5.93 -0.55
CA ASN A 24 9.89 5.51 0.50
C ASN A 24 10.53 5.35 1.90
N PHE A 25 11.87 5.34 2.00
CA PHE A 25 12.56 5.24 3.29
C PHE A 25 12.72 6.63 3.91
N LEU A 26 12.25 6.80 5.14
CA LEU A 26 12.37 8.08 5.87
C LEU A 26 13.71 8.22 6.60
N VAL A 27 14.48 7.13 6.66
CA VAL A 27 15.82 7.04 7.23
C VAL A 27 16.76 6.40 6.21
N SER A 28 18.08 6.42 6.43
CA SER A 28 19.00 5.69 5.56
C SER A 28 18.75 4.18 5.61
N ASN A 29 19.04 3.44 4.53
CA ASN A 29 18.91 1.96 4.53
C ASN A 29 19.70 1.33 5.70
N LYS A 30 20.86 1.89 6.05
CA LYS A 30 21.69 1.41 7.15
C LYS A 30 21.02 1.62 8.50
N ASP A 31 20.41 2.79 8.73
CA ASP A 31 19.68 3.07 9.96
C ASP A 31 18.43 2.21 10.07
N TYR A 32 17.74 2.00 8.94
CA TYR A 32 16.61 1.08 8.85
C TYR A 32 17.00 -0.34 9.26
N GLN A 33 18.03 -0.92 8.62
CA GLN A 33 18.51 -2.29 8.93
C GLN A 33 19.00 -2.43 10.37
N SER A 34 19.57 -1.36 10.93
CA SER A 34 20.03 -1.33 12.32
C SER A 34 18.84 -1.31 13.29
N ALA A 35 17.76 -0.64 12.92
CA ALA A 35 16.56 -0.50 13.72
C ALA A 35 15.60 -1.69 13.59
N VAL A 36 15.51 -2.33 12.41
CA VAL A 36 14.56 -3.42 12.14
C VAL A 36 15.29 -4.63 11.59
N LYS A 37 15.63 -5.58 12.46
CA LYS A 37 16.20 -6.89 12.06
C LYS A 37 15.09 -7.91 11.90
N THR A 38 14.12 -7.91 12.80
CA THR A 38 12.93 -8.77 12.75
C THR A 38 11.70 -7.93 12.44
N LEU A 39 11.00 -8.25 11.35
CA LEU A 39 9.80 -7.54 10.92
C LEU A 39 8.53 -8.35 11.24
N GLY A 40 7.60 -7.73 11.97
CA GLY A 40 6.24 -8.24 12.13
C GLY A 40 5.34 -7.77 11.00
N VAL A 41 4.53 -8.65 10.43
CA VAL A 41 3.52 -8.27 9.42
C VAL A 41 2.13 -8.47 10.03
N ILE A 42 1.38 -7.38 10.21
CA ILE A 42 0.00 -7.45 10.71
C ILE A 42 -0.98 -7.83 9.57
N PRO A 43 -2.19 -8.34 9.87
CA PRO A 43 -3.26 -8.51 8.90
C PRO A 43 -3.50 -7.26 8.04
N LEU A 44 -3.93 -7.45 6.79
CA LEU A 44 -4.30 -6.35 5.91
C LEU A 44 -5.50 -5.61 6.50
N LEU A 45 -5.30 -4.34 6.82
CA LEU A 45 -6.34 -3.49 7.37
C LEU A 45 -7.17 -2.88 6.24
N VAL A 46 -8.40 -2.48 6.57
CA VAL A 46 -9.28 -1.72 5.67
C VAL A 46 -9.69 -0.45 6.38
N ASP A 47 -9.38 0.71 5.79
CA ASP A 47 -9.94 1.98 6.27
C ASP A 47 -11.38 2.09 5.77
N SER A 48 -12.31 1.54 6.55
CA SER A 48 -13.74 1.63 6.26
C SER A 48 -14.17 3.09 6.08
N GLY A 49 -13.61 4.04 6.83
CA GLY A 49 -14.05 5.44 6.78
C GLY A 49 -13.53 6.24 5.58
N SER A 50 -12.69 5.65 4.72
CA SER A 50 -12.11 6.31 3.54
C SER A 50 -13.14 6.51 2.42
N ASP A 51 -12.72 7.08 1.28
CA ASP A 51 -13.61 7.45 0.17
C ASP A 51 -14.05 6.22 -0.63
N ILE A 52 -14.83 5.33 -0.01
CA ILE A 52 -15.48 4.18 -0.66
C ILE A 52 -16.93 4.61 -0.91
N ILE A 53 -17.21 5.11 -2.11
CA ILE A 53 -18.52 5.71 -2.45
C ILE A 53 -19.45 4.76 -3.21
N HIS A 54 -19.14 3.46 -3.19
CA HIS A 54 -19.98 2.43 -3.79
C HIS A 54 -21.39 2.42 -3.15
N PRO A 55 -22.49 2.28 -3.93
CA PRO A 55 -23.85 2.26 -3.38
C PRO A 55 -24.06 1.19 -2.29
N GLU A 56 -23.42 0.04 -2.47
CA GLU A 56 -23.40 -1.09 -1.52
C GLU A 56 -22.12 -1.09 -0.65
N ARG A 57 -21.72 0.08 -0.15
CA ARG A 57 -20.44 0.31 0.55
C ARG A 57 -20.12 -0.72 1.64
N GLU A 58 -21.05 -0.97 2.56
CA GLU A 58 -20.81 -1.90 3.68
C GLU A 58 -20.53 -3.33 3.19
N ALA A 59 -21.24 -3.76 2.15
CA ALA A 59 -21.02 -5.08 1.56
C ALA A 59 -19.65 -5.16 0.87
N VAL A 60 -19.20 -4.10 0.19
CA VAL A 60 -17.84 -4.03 -0.38
C VAL A 60 -16.79 -4.11 0.71
N ILE A 61 -16.94 -3.35 1.80
CA ILE A 61 -15.99 -3.35 2.93
C ILE A 61 -15.90 -4.75 3.55
N HIS A 62 -17.06 -5.36 3.84
CA HIS A 62 -17.13 -6.71 4.38
C HIS A 62 -16.43 -7.72 3.45
N LEU A 63 -16.77 -7.68 2.16
CA LEU A 63 -16.19 -8.57 1.16
C LEU A 63 -14.67 -8.45 1.06
N VAL A 64 -14.12 -7.23 1.08
CA VAL A 64 -12.67 -7.00 1.09
C VAL A 64 -12.05 -7.54 2.38
N LYS A 65 -12.62 -7.26 3.56
CA LYS A 65 -12.12 -7.76 4.84
C LYS A 65 -12.07 -9.29 4.89
N THR A 66 -13.14 -9.97 4.49
CA THR A 66 -13.16 -11.44 4.45
C THR A 66 -12.12 -12.00 3.49
N ASN A 67 -11.93 -11.36 2.32
CA ASN A 67 -10.93 -11.82 1.35
C ASN A 67 -9.48 -11.47 1.73
N ASN A 68 -9.26 -10.55 2.69
CA ASN A 68 -7.93 -10.23 3.21
C ASN A 68 -7.35 -11.33 4.11
N GLU A 69 -8.20 -12.19 4.67
CA GLU A 69 -7.78 -13.23 5.61
C GLU A 69 -6.71 -14.14 5.00
N GLY A 70 -5.63 -14.34 5.77
CA GLY A 70 -4.50 -15.20 5.38
C GLY A 70 -3.64 -14.69 4.21
N LYS A 71 -3.96 -13.55 3.58
CA LYS A 71 -3.21 -13.06 2.40
C LYS A 71 -1.82 -12.53 2.74
N THR A 72 -1.57 -12.14 3.98
CA THR A 72 -0.26 -11.65 4.43
C THR A 72 0.82 -12.73 4.43
N SER A 73 0.45 -14.02 4.50
CA SER A 73 1.39 -15.14 4.41
C SER A 73 2.23 -15.09 3.12
N TYR A 74 1.61 -14.72 1.99
CA TYR A 74 2.33 -14.55 0.73
C TYR A 74 3.43 -13.48 0.82
N LEU A 75 3.10 -12.34 1.42
CA LEU A 75 4.04 -11.23 1.59
C LEU A 75 5.17 -11.59 2.55
N ILE A 76 4.86 -12.30 3.64
CA ILE A 76 5.86 -12.76 4.61
C ILE A 76 6.92 -13.61 3.91
N GLU A 77 6.52 -14.60 3.10
CA GLU A 77 7.46 -15.44 2.37
C GLU A 77 8.28 -14.62 1.36
N LYS A 78 7.67 -13.67 0.63
CA LYS A 78 8.41 -12.78 -0.27
C LYS A 78 9.42 -11.88 0.45
N LEU A 79 9.08 -11.39 1.63
CA LEU A 79 9.99 -10.55 2.42
C LEU A 79 11.13 -11.35 3.05
N LYS A 80 10.93 -12.65 3.37
CA LYS A 80 12.02 -13.54 3.80
C LYS A 80 13.01 -13.82 2.67
N ASP A 81 12.52 -13.97 1.44
CA ASP A 81 13.38 -14.17 0.26
C ASP A 81 14.28 -12.95 -0.01
N HIS A 82 13.81 -11.75 0.33
CA HIS A 82 14.61 -10.55 0.34
C HIS A 82 15.55 -10.60 1.54
N LYS A 83 16.84 -10.88 1.34
CA LYS A 83 17.90 -11.01 2.38
C LYS A 83 18.19 -9.73 3.20
N GLY A 84 17.18 -8.92 3.50
CA GLY A 84 17.26 -7.66 4.24
C GLY A 84 16.76 -7.73 5.68
N TYR A 85 16.18 -8.87 6.10
CA TYR A 85 15.73 -9.12 7.47
C TYR A 85 16.40 -10.38 8.03
N PHE A 86 16.60 -10.39 9.35
CA PHE A 86 16.95 -11.62 10.08
C PHE A 86 15.77 -12.60 10.09
N ASP A 87 14.56 -12.07 10.30
CA ASP A 87 13.32 -12.86 10.22
C ASP A 87 12.11 -11.96 9.90
N VAL A 88 11.08 -12.55 9.32
CA VAL A 88 9.79 -11.91 9.03
C VAL A 88 8.69 -12.85 9.50
N ARG A 89 7.78 -12.37 10.34
CA ARG A 89 6.76 -13.22 10.98
C ARG A 89 5.40 -12.53 11.10
N PRO A 90 4.30 -13.29 11.16
CA PRO A 90 2.98 -12.70 11.33
C PRO A 90 2.83 -12.11 12.74
N VAL A 91 2.08 -11.01 12.83
CA VAL A 91 1.56 -10.45 14.08
C VAL A 91 0.05 -10.62 14.05
N THR A 92 -0.51 -11.45 14.93
CA THR A 92 -1.94 -11.77 14.91
C THR A 92 -2.77 -10.76 15.71
N GLY A 93 -4.05 -10.63 15.35
CA GLY A 93 -5.01 -9.79 16.06
C GLY A 93 -6.31 -9.66 15.28
N ASP A 94 -7.37 -9.23 15.95
CA ASP A 94 -8.61 -8.84 15.28
C ASP A 94 -8.35 -7.58 14.43
N VAL A 95 -8.81 -7.60 13.18
CA VAL A 95 -8.46 -6.57 12.19
C VAL A 95 -9.06 -5.21 12.55
N ASP A 96 -10.27 -5.21 13.12
CA ASP A 96 -10.97 -3.98 13.49
C ASP A 96 -10.40 -3.38 14.76
N ASP A 97 -10.08 -4.21 15.76
CA ASP A 97 -9.37 -3.77 16.95
C ASP A 97 -7.97 -3.25 16.62
N LEU A 98 -7.24 -3.93 15.72
CA LEU A 98 -5.93 -3.47 15.26
C LEU A 98 -6.03 -2.10 14.60
N PHE A 99 -6.98 -1.91 13.67
CA PHE A 99 -7.15 -0.62 13.00
C PHE A 99 -7.52 0.49 13.99
N ALA A 100 -8.52 0.26 14.86
CA ALA A 100 -8.99 1.23 15.83
C ALA A 100 -7.90 1.67 16.83
N ASN A 101 -6.99 0.78 17.19
CA ASN A 101 -5.92 1.08 18.14
C ASN A 101 -4.64 1.60 17.48
N LEU A 102 -4.33 1.17 16.25
CA LEU A 102 -3.15 1.59 15.51
C LEU A 102 -3.33 2.94 14.81
N VAL A 103 -4.48 3.20 14.18
CA VAL A 103 -4.66 4.39 13.34
C VAL A 103 -5.32 5.50 14.16
N ARG A 104 -4.60 6.61 14.35
CA ARG A 104 -5.09 7.81 15.08
C ARG A 104 -5.66 8.88 14.17
N GLY A 105 -5.16 8.92 12.95
CA GLY A 105 -5.51 9.95 11.99
C GLY A 105 -5.12 9.54 10.59
N ARG A 106 -5.71 10.23 9.63
CA ARG A 106 -5.44 10.07 8.20
C ARG A 106 -5.46 11.42 7.54
N GLU A 107 -4.65 11.57 6.51
CA GLU A 107 -4.58 12.77 5.69
C GLU A 107 -4.64 12.38 4.22
N LEU A 108 -5.41 13.13 3.42
CA LEU A 108 -5.33 13.00 1.97
C LEU A 108 -4.15 13.84 1.48
N VAL A 109 -3.13 13.19 0.94
CA VAL A 109 -1.99 13.86 0.36
C VAL A 109 -2.22 13.99 -1.14
N THR A 110 -2.30 15.23 -1.61
CA THR A 110 -2.45 15.56 -3.03
C THR A 110 -1.17 16.20 -3.54
N ARG A 111 -0.48 15.51 -4.45
CA ARG A 111 0.69 16.00 -5.19
C ARG A 111 0.42 15.86 -6.71
N PRO A 112 1.16 16.59 -7.57
CA PRO A 112 0.95 16.53 -9.02
C PRO A 112 1.02 15.12 -9.63
N ASP A 113 1.77 14.21 -9.00
CA ASP A 113 2.04 12.84 -9.44
C ASP A 113 1.61 11.76 -8.43
N SER A 114 1.01 12.14 -7.31
CA SER A 114 0.69 11.21 -6.22
C SER A 114 -0.57 11.64 -5.47
N PHE A 115 -1.50 10.71 -5.32
CA PHE A 115 -2.77 10.91 -4.64
C PHE A 115 -3.02 9.73 -3.71
N TYR A 116 -2.84 9.91 -2.41
CA TYR A 116 -2.85 8.79 -1.45
C TYR A 116 -3.26 9.22 -0.05
N ARG A 117 -3.59 8.23 0.79
CA ARG A 117 -3.85 8.42 2.21
C ARG A 117 -2.57 8.15 3.01
N SER A 118 -2.11 9.14 3.76
CA SER A 118 -1.10 8.96 4.79
C SER A 118 -1.76 8.70 6.14
N TYR A 119 -1.15 7.87 6.97
CA TYR A 119 -1.72 7.42 8.25
C TYR A 119 -0.83 7.81 9.43
N GLN A 120 -1.44 8.41 10.44
CA GLN A 120 -0.82 8.71 11.71
C GLN A 120 -1.03 7.53 12.66
N VAL A 121 0.07 6.95 13.14
CA VAL A 121 0.04 5.73 13.95
C VAL A 121 0.12 6.05 15.45
N ASN A 122 -0.65 5.31 16.25
CA ASN A 122 -0.50 5.23 17.70
C ASN A 122 0.82 4.52 18.04
N THR A 123 1.88 5.30 18.24
CA THR A 123 3.22 4.80 18.52
C THR A 123 3.30 3.94 19.78
N GLY A 124 2.50 4.26 20.81
CA GLY A 124 2.45 3.48 22.05
C GLY A 124 1.93 2.06 21.82
N TYR A 125 0.84 1.92 21.05
CA TYR A 125 0.25 0.62 20.72
C TYR A 125 1.11 -0.16 19.72
N ALA A 126 1.69 0.52 18.71
CA ALA A 126 2.64 -0.11 17.80
C ALA A 126 3.85 -0.70 18.54
N GLY A 127 4.43 0.05 19.48
CA GLY A 127 5.53 -0.44 20.31
C GLY A 127 5.13 -1.61 21.21
N GLU A 128 3.89 -1.62 21.71
CA GLU A 128 3.35 -2.76 22.47
C GLU A 128 3.22 -4.02 21.60
N LEU A 129 2.69 -3.90 20.38
CA LEU A 129 2.64 -5.01 19.42
C LEU A 129 4.03 -5.54 19.12
N CYS A 130 5.01 -4.66 18.89
CA CYS A 130 6.40 -5.06 18.65
C CYS A 130 6.95 -5.91 19.81
N ARG A 131 6.78 -5.43 21.06
CA ARG A 131 7.23 -6.14 22.26
C ARG A 131 6.53 -7.48 22.46
N LYS A 132 5.20 -7.51 22.32
CA LYS A 132 4.39 -8.74 22.48
C LYS A 132 4.77 -9.83 21.48
N ASN A 133 5.17 -9.44 20.27
CA ASN A 133 5.48 -10.37 19.17
C ASN A 133 6.99 -10.59 18.97
N LEU A 134 7.84 -9.98 19.81
CA LEU A 134 9.30 -10.06 19.74
C LEU A 134 9.83 -9.65 18.35
N VAL A 135 9.33 -8.54 17.83
CA VAL A 135 9.77 -7.95 16.56
C VAL A 135 10.30 -6.54 16.79
N ASP A 136 11.22 -6.10 15.93
CA ASP A 136 11.86 -4.78 16.05
C ASP A 136 11.02 -3.67 15.40
N GLY A 137 10.17 -4.05 14.44
CA GLY A 137 9.20 -3.17 13.81
C GLY A 137 8.03 -3.95 13.24
N ILE A 138 6.94 -3.24 12.94
CA ILE A 138 5.74 -3.79 12.30
C ILE A 138 5.49 -3.12 10.96
N LEU A 139 5.15 -3.93 9.96
CA LEU A 139 4.62 -3.52 8.67
C LEU A 139 3.10 -3.48 8.74
N ILE A 140 2.54 -2.30 8.51
CA ILE A 140 1.12 -2.01 8.47
C ILE A 140 0.73 -1.73 7.03
N ILE A 141 -0.30 -2.40 6.53
CA ILE A 141 -0.86 -2.18 5.19
C ILE A 141 -2.35 -1.87 5.35
N VAL A 142 -2.78 -0.76 4.79
CA VAL A 142 -4.16 -0.27 4.86
C VAL A 142 -4.72 -0.13 3.44
N LEU A 143 -5.73 -0.94 3.13
CA LEU A 143 -6.56 -0.74 1.94
C LEU A 143 -7.52 0.41 2.18
N ASN A 144 -7.59 1.35 1.24
CA ASN A 144 -8.41 2.54 1.38
C ASN A 144 -9.00 3.03 0.05
N GLY A 145 -10.16 3.66 0.14
CA GLY A 145 -10.85 4.30 -0.95
C GLY A 145 -10.30 5.69 -1.24
N VAL A 146 -10.12 5.98 -2.52
CA VAL A 146 -9.71 7.29 -3.05
C VAL A 146 -10.54 7.65 -4.28
N MET A 147 -10.75 8.95 -4.48
CA MET A 147 -11.26 9.53 -5.72
C MET A 147 -10.10 10.16 -6.48
N THR A 148 -9.68 9.56 -7.59
CA THR A 148 -8.49 10.04 -8.32
C THR A 148 -8.74 10.18 -9.81
N PRO A 149 -8.22 11.23 -10.46
CA PRO A 149 -8.31 11.38 -11.91
C PRO A 149 -7.64 10.20 -12.62
N GLN A 150 -8.39 9.47 -13.43
CA GLN A 150 -7.86 8.42 -14.30
C GLN A 150 -8.30 8.65 -15.74
N LYS A 151 -7.51 8.10 -16.67
CA LYS A 151 -7.81 8.10 -18.10
C LYS A 151 -7.98 6.68 -18.59
N TYR A 152 -9.22 6.29 -18.89
CA TYR A 152 -9.52 5.00 -19.48
C TYR A 152 -9.85 5.15 -20.96
N TRP A 153 -9.27 4.26 -21.76
CA TRP A 153 -9.55 4.17 -23.19
C TRP A 153 -10.64 3.13 -23.44
N ASP A 154 -11.40 3.34 -24.51
CA ASP A 154 -12.28 2.31 -25.03
C ASP A 154 -11.45 1.15 -25.64
N ARG A 155 -12.13 0.05 -26.00
CA ARG A 155 -11.47 -1.16 -26.54
C ARG A 155 -10.73 -0.89 -27.85
N THR A 156 -11.21 0.07 -28.66
CA THR A 156 -10.59 0.43 -29.94
C THR A 156 -9.47 1.48 -29.80
N ARG A 157 -9.33 2.09 -28.61
CA ARG A 157 -8.43 3.21 -28.30
C ARG A 157 -8.67 4.47 -29.14
N LEU A 158 -9.86 4.62 -29.69
CA LEU A 158 -10.27 5.80 -30.46
C LEU A 158 -10.91 6.86 -29.56
N SER A 159 -11.44 6.46 -28.41
CA SER A 159 -12.08 7.34 -27.44
C SER A 159 -11.54 7.08 -26.03
N TYR A 160 -11.63 8.11 -25.19
CA TYR A 160 -11.27 7.98 -23.78
C TYR A 160 -12.22 8.77 -22.89
N LEU A 161 -12.31 8.37 -21.63
CA LEU A 161 -12.90 9.14 -20.56
C LEU A 161 -11.81 9.48 -19.56
N GLN A 162 -11.68 10.77 -19.24
CA GLN A 162 -10.80 11.26 -18.18
C GLN A 162 -11.65 11.97 -17.14
N THR A 163 -11.69 11.41 -15.93
CA THR A 163 -12.53 11.88 -14.80
C THR A 163 -12.01 11.26 -13.51
N ASP A 164 -12.55 11.67 -12.37
CA ASP A 164 -12.27 11.02 -11.09
C ASP A 164 -12.97 9.66 -11.00
N TYR A 165 -12.20 8.62 -10.64
CA TYR A 165 -12.69 7.27 -10.41
C TYR A 165 -12.58 6.91 -8.94
N ASN A 166 -13.57 6.16 -8.45
CA ASN A 166 -13.48 5.54 -7.13
C ASN A 166 -12.66 4.26 -7.18
N LEU A 167 -11.50 4.27 -6.53
CA LEU A 167 -10.56 3.16 -6.48
C LEU A 167 -10.28 2.74 -5.04
N LEU A 168 -9.99 1.46 -4.84
CA LEU A 168 -9.28 0.96 -3.67
C LEU A 168 -7.78 0.90 -3.98
N VAL A 169 -6.98 1.48 -3.12
CA VAL A 169 -5.52 1.49 -3.18
C VAL A 169 -4.92 1.03 -1.86
N GLU A 170 -3.66 0.64 -1.88
CA GLU A 170 -2.90 0.34 -0.69
C GLU A 170 -2.10 1.54 -0.19
N SER A 171 -1.97 1.66 1.12
CA SER A 171 -0.94 2.48 1.77
C SER A 171 -0.22 1.60 2.76
N ALA A 172 1.09 1.71 2.85
CA ALA A 172 1.88 0.84 3.72
C ALA A 172 2.95 1.62 4.47
N LEU A 173 3.28 1.16 5.67
CA LEU A 173 4.23 1.83 6.54
C LEU A 173 4.93 0.85 7.49
N VAL A 174 6.18 1.15 7.82
CA VAL A 174 6.94 0.42 8.84
C VAL A 174 7.20 1.31 10.04
N VAL A 175 6.78 0.84 11.20
CA VAL A 175 6.97 1.52 12.49
C VAL A 175 7.83 0.64 13.39
N ALA A 176 8.91 1.21 13.93
CA ALA A 176 9.77 0.54 14.88
C ALA A 176 9.13 0.45 16.28
N ALA A 177 9.67 -0.42 17.13
CA ALA A 177 9.22 -0.60 18.50
C ALA A 177 9.29 0.68 19.37
N ASP A 178 10.16 1.63 19.01
CA ASP A 178 10.29 2.94 19.64
C ASP A 178 9.29 3.99 19.09
N GLY A 179 8.42 3.58 18.15
CA GLY A 179 7.40 4.44 17.56
C GLY A 179 7.86 5.26 16.37
N ARG A 180 9.13 5.17 15.95
CA ARG A 180 9.59 5.88 14.75
C ARG A 180 9.00 5.26 13.49
N LEU A 181 8.44 6.11 12.63
CA LEU A 181 8.10 5.76 11.26
C LEU A 181 9.39 5.72 10.44
N LEU A 182 9.71 4.56 9.86
CA LEU A 182 10.98 4.33 9.17
C LEU A 182 10.82 4.25 7.65
N TRP A 183 9.63 3.87 7.18
CA TRP A 183 9.31 3.69 5.77
C TRP A 183 7.82 3.94 5.55
N GLU A 184 7.48 4.59 4.45
CA GLU A 184 6.11 4.87 4.03
C GLU A 184 5.99 4.69 2.51
N TYR A 185 4.97 3.95 2.08
CA TYR A 185 4.62 3.73 0.70
C TYR A 185 3.20 4.21 0.43
N SER A 186 3.10 5.09 -0.56
CA SER A 186 1.88 5.83 -0.93
C SER A 186 0.95 5.09 -1.90
N GLY A 187 1.20 3.82 -2.23
CA GLY A 187 0.46 3.15 -3.31
C GLY A 187 0.77 3.74 -4.69
N ASP A 188 0.18 3.14 -5.73
CA ASP A 188 0.22 3.65 -7.09
C ASP A 188 -1.21 3.72 -7.66
N PRO A 189 -1.81 4.92 -7.78
CA PRO A 189 -3.14 5.09 -8.35
C PRO A 189 -3.26 4.62 -9.82
N ALA A 190 -2.15 4.54 -10.56
CA ALA A 190 -2.15 3.98 -11.91
C ALA A 190 -2.23 2.44 -11.91
N SER A 191 -1.95 1.80 -10.78
CA SER A 191 -2.05 0.37 -10.55
C SER A 191 -2.84 0.09 -9.26
N PRO A 192 -4.12 0.48 -9.19
CA PRO A 192 -4.91 0.34 -7.97
C PRO A 192 -5.01 -1.12 -7.54
N PHE A 193 -5.31 -1.35 -6.26
CA PHE A 193 -5.65 -2.68 -5.77
C PHE A 193 -6.94 -3.18 -6.45
N LEU A 194 -7.97 -2.33 -6.50
CA LEU A 194 -9.23 -2.63 -7.15
C LEU A 194 -9.91 -1.35 -7.65
N ALA A 195 -10.48 -1.36 -8.86
CA ALA A 195 -11.39 -0.30 -9.28
C ALA A 195 -12.81 -0.60 -8.79
N LEU A 196 -13.54 0.41 -8.31
CA LEU A 196 -14.96 0.26 -7.92
C LEU A 196 -15.91 0.76 -9.01
N GLN A 197 -15.38 1.43 -10.03
CA GLN A 197 -16.12 1.99 -11.14
C GLN A 197 -15.47 1.63 -12.47
N TYR A 198 -16.28 1.60 -13.53
CA TYR A 198 -15.83 1.45 -14.90
C TYR A 198 -16.57 2.44 -15.82
N PRO A 199 -15.93 2.89 -16.91
CA PRO A 199 -16.61 3.65 -17.95
C PRO A 199 -17.45 2.72 -18.84
N ASP A 200 -18.73 3.02 -19.02
CA ASP A 200 -19.60 2.27 -19.92
C ASP A 200 -19.55 2.85 -21.35
N PHE A 201 -18.48 2.49 -22.07
CA PHE A 201 -18.31 2.86 -23.48
C PHE A 201 -19.32 2.14 -24.39
N ASP A 202 -19.74 0.94 -24.03
CA ASP A 202 -20.65 0.13 -24.84
C ASP A 202 -22.05 0.75 -24.85
N GLU A 203 -22.58 1.17 -23.69
CA GLU A 203 -23.85 1.90 -23.61
C GLU A 203 -23.81 3.21 -24.41
N ALA A 204 -22.70 3.95 -24.35
CA ALA A 204 -22.53 5.17 -25.13
C ALA A 204 -22.55 4.89 -26.65
N HIS A 205 -21.83 3.84 -27.08
CA HIS A 205 -21.79 3.39 -28.48
C HIS A 205 -23.17 3.00 -29.01
N TYR A 206 -23.90 2.13 -28.30
CA TYR A 206 -25.22 1.66 -28.76
C TYR A 206 -26.29 2.77 -28.75
N ASN A 207 -26.18 3.76 -27.85
CA ASN A 207 -27.07 4.92 -27.82
C ASN A 207 -26.61 6.08 -28.73
N LYS A 208 -25.57 5.89 -29.54
CA LYS A 208 -25.02 6.91 -30.45
C LYS A 208 -24.74 8.25 -29.76
N THR A 209 -24.18 8.19 -28.55
CA THR A 209 -23.88 9.36 -27.73
C THR A 209 -22.40 9.40 -27.39
N ASN A 210 -21.85 10.62 -27.30
CA ASN A 210 -20.47 10.84 -26.83
C ASN A 210 -20.39 10.90 -25.29
N LYS A 211 -21.51 10.72 -24.58
CA LYS A 211 -21.58 10.75 -23.13
C LYS A 211 -21.34 9.37 -22.54
N VAL A 212 -20.08 9.07 -22.21
CA VAL A 212 -19.69 7.87 -21.47
C VAL A 212 -20.02 8.08 -19.99
N ARG A 213 -20.76 7.15 -19.39
CA ARG A 213 -21.15 7.20 -17.97
C ARG A 213 -20.23 6.32 -17.14
N LEU A 214 -19.96 6.73 -15.91
CA LEU A 214 -19.36 5.85 -14.92
C LEU A 214 -20.44 4.97 -14.30
N LYS A 215 -20.18 3.68 -14.21
CA LYS A 215 -21.01 2.71 -13.49
C LYS A 215 -20.18 2.03 -12.41
N PHE A 216 -20.82 1.67 -11.31
CA PHE A 216 -20.19 0.89 -10.26
C PHE A 216 -20.10 -0.59 -10.67
N ILE A 217 -18.99 -1.24 -10.31
CA ILE A 217 -18.84 -2.69 -10.47
C ILE A 217 -19.75 -3.36 -9.46
N THR A 218 -20.51 -4.38 -9.88
CA THR A 218 -21.40 -5.12 -8.98
C THR A 218 -20.63 -5.84 -7.88
N LEU A 219 -21.29 -6.18 -6.76
CA LEU A 219 -20.68 -6.98 -5.70
C LEU A 219 -20.09 -8.31 -6.22
N ASP A 220 -20.84 -9.02 -7.10
CA ASP A 220 -20.36 -10.23 -7.76
C ASP A 220 -19.12 -9.99 -8.62
N GLY A 221 -19.05 -8.86 -9.32
CA GLY A 221 -17.87 -8.47 -10.09
C GLY A 221 -16.65 -8.19 -9.20
N ILE A 222 -16.86 -7.53 -8.06
CA ILE A 222 -15.82 -7.28 -7.04
C ILE A 222 -15.34 -8.61 -6.45
N GLU A 223 -16.24 -9.50 -6.07
CA GLU A 223 -15.90 -10.81 -5.51
C GLU A 223 -15.06 -11.63 -6.49
N LYS A 224 -15.49 -11.69 -7.76
CA LYS A 224 -14.74 -12.37 -8.83
C LYS A 224 -13.35 -11.77 -9.02
N ALA A 225 -13.20 -10.45 -8.94
CA ALA A 225 -11.89 -9.81 -9.05
C ALA A 225 -10.97 -10.14 -7.86
N LEU A 226 -11.53 -10.20 -6.64
CA LEU A 226 -10.78 -10.57 -5.42
C LEU A 226 -10.35 -12.05 -5.42
N GLN A 227 -11.06 -12.90 -6.15
CA GLN A 227 -10.78 -14.34 -6.26
C GLN A 227 -10.09 -14.74 -7.59
N GLU A 228 -9.86 -13.79 -8.52
CA GLU A 228 -9.27 -14.06 -9.83
C GLU A 228 -7.90 -14.75 -9.67
N PRO A 229 -7.70 -15.98 -10.19
CA PRO A 229 -6.42 -16.64 -10.12
C PRO A 229 -5.34 -15.85 -10.85
N SER A 230 -4.15 -15.78 -10.26
CA SER A 230 -2.99 -15.09 -10.84
C SER A 230 -2.39 -15.79 -12.07
N SER A 231 -2.57 -17.12 -12.17
CA SER A 231 -2.14 -17.92 -13.31
C SER A 231 -3.09 -19.09 -13.45
N PRO A 232 -3.70 -19.32 -14.63
CA PRO A 232 -4.51 -20.51 -14.89
C PRO A 232 -3.69 -21.81 -14.92
N TRP A 233 -2.36 -21.73 -14.94
CA TRP A 233 -1.45 -22.84 -15.29
C TRP A 233 -0.44 -23.21 -14.20
N LEU A 234 -0.40 -22.49 -13.07
CA LEU A 234 0.49 -22.80 -11.94
C LEU A 234 -0.32 -22.94 -10.65
N ASP A 235 -0.42 -24.17 -10.15
CA ASP A 235 -1.06 -24.52 -8.87
C ASP A 235 -0.26 -24.12 -7.63
N GLN A 236 0.98 -23.64 -7.80
CA GLN A 236 1.92 -23.48 -6.68
C GLN A 236 1.67 -22.25 -5.80
N ASP A 237 0.78 -21.34 -6.22
CA ASP A 237 0.62 -20.07 -5.56
C ASP A 237 -0.85 -19.62 -5.67
N SER A 238 -1.66 -19.97 -4.66
CA SER A 238 -3.11 -19.77 -4.60
C SER A 238 -3.53 -18.32 -4.32
N THR A 239 -2.57 -17.41 -4.18
CA THR A 239 -2.82 -15.99 -3.93
C THR A 239 -3.49 -15.34 -5.15
N PRO A 240 -4.70 -14.77 -5.02
CA PRO A 240 -5.39 -14.14 -6.15
C PRO A 240 -4.60 -12.98 -6.74
N LYS A 241 -4.86 -12.70 -8.03
CA LYS A 241 -4.10 -11.78 -8.87
C LYS A 241 -3.97 -10.38 -8.28
N VAL A 242 -5.08 -9.79 -7.82
CA VAL A 242 -5.08 -8.43 -7.26
C VAL A 242 -4.22 -8.35 -5.99
N TYR A 243 -4.33 -9.33 -5.10
CA TYR A 243 -3.50 -9.43 -3.89
C TYR A 243 -2.03 -9.65 -4.24
N ARG A 244 -1.75 -10.58 -5.16
CA ARG A 244 -0.38 -10.85 -5.60
C ARG A 244 0.28 -9.59 -6.14
N ASN A 245 -0.40 -8.86 -7.02
CA ASN A 245 0.13 -7.65 -7.63
C ASN A 245 0.45 -6.60 -6.56
N MET A 246 -0.50 -6.32 -5.66
CA MET A 246 -0.33 -5.37 -4.57
C MET A 246 0.80 -5.77 -3.60
N LEU A 247 0.80 -7.02 -3.11
CA LEU A 247 1.81 -7.49 -2.16
C LEU A 247 3.20 -7.53 -2.80
N ASN A 248 3.32 -7.86 -4.09
CA ASN A 248 4.59 -7.78 -4.81
C ASN A 248 5.08 -6.35 -4.98
N ARG A 249 4.20 -5.37 -5.19
CA ARG A 249 4.59 -3.95 -5.19
C ARG A 249 5.14 -3.55 -3.82
N VAL A 250 4.42 -3.84 -2.74
CA VAL A 250 4.87 -3.55 -1.36
C VAL A 250 6.23 -4.22 -1.08
N ALA A 251 6.38 -5.51 -1.39
CA ALA A 251 7.63 -6.23 -1.20
C ALA A 251 8.78 -5.66 -2.03
N LYS A 252 8.50 -5.22 -3.27
CA LYS A 252 9.49 -4.61 -4.17
C LYS A 252 10.00 -3.28 -3.62
N GLU A 253 9.11 -2.46 -3.09
CA GLU A 253 9.43 -1.14 -2.53
C GLU A 253 10.06 -1.24 -1.12
N LEU A 254 9.77 -2.30 -0.37
CA LEU A 254 10.34 -2.59 0.94
C LEU A 254 11.58 -3.50 0.83
N LYS A 255 12.67 -2.96 0.27
CA LYS A 255 13.95 -3.66 0.10
C LYS A 255 15.09 -2.95 0.83
N PRO A 256 15.31 -3.21 2.13
CA PRO A 256 16.37 -2.55 2.87
C PRO A 256 17.77 -3.06 2.51
N GLY A 257 17.89 -4.30 1.99
CA GLY A 257 19.14 -5.05 1.78
C GLY A 257 19.96 -4.76 0.52
N TRP A 258 19.75 -3.63 -0.16
CA TRP A 258 20.39 -3.30 -1.44
C TRP A 258 21.24 -2.03 -1.32
#